data_AF-A0A7X8WJ14-F1
#
_entry.id   AF-A0A7X8WJ14-F1
#
_cell.length_a   1.000
_cell.length_b   1.000
_cell.length_c   1.000
_cell.angle_alpha   90.00
_cell.angle_beta   90.00
_cell.angle_gamma   90.00
#
_symmetry.space_group_name_H-M   'P 1'
#
loop_
_entity.id
_entity.type
_entity.pdbx_description
1 polymer ?
#
loop_
_entity_poly.entity_id
_entity_poly.type
_entity_poly.pdbx_seq_one_letter_code
_entity_poly.pdbx_strand_id
1 'polypeptide(L)'
;MPELPEVQTVINILQKSITDETISGVRVIYPGILHDTTTETLEQELPHQVIKGFRRKGKYLIFLLSKGSLIVHLRMEGKFYILPQDAGIEKHVHIV
;
A
#
# COMPACT_ATOMS: atom_id res chain seq x y z
N MET A 1 -9.77 -11.82 8.64
CA MET A 1 -9.63 -10.35 8.76
C MET A 1 -8.53 -10.11 9.74
N PRO A 2 -7.48 -9.34 9.39
CA PRO A 2 -6.47 -9.05 10.37
C PRO A 2 -7.06 -8.31 11.57
N GLU A 3 -6.85 -8.83 12.76
CA GLU A 3 -7.26 -8.19 14.01
C GLU A 3 -6.40 -6.95 14.29
N LEU A 4 -6.83 -6.12 15.25
CA LEU A 4 -6.10 -4.88 15.59
C LEU A 4 -4.59 -5.07 15.83
N PRO A 5 -4.13 -6.12 16.55
CA PRO A 5 -2.70 -6.37 16.74
C PRO A 5 -1.95 -6.69 15.44
N GLU A 6 -2.61 -7.39 14.51
CA GLU A 6 -2.02 -7.80 13.24
C GLU A 6 -1.84 -6.61 12.31
N VAL A 7 -2.83 -5.71 12.24
CA VAL A 7 -2.71 -4.46 11.49
C VAL A 7 -1.57 -3.59 12.03
N GLN A 8 -1.41 -3.51 13.36
CA GLN A 8 -0.28 -2.78 13.95
C GLN A 8 1.07 -3.44 13.62
N THR A 9 1.12 -4.77 13.58
CA THR A 9 2.32 -5.51 13.18
C THR A 9 2.71 -5.19 11.73
N VAL A 10 1.74 -5.15 10.82
CA VAL A 10 1.96 -4.73 9.43
C VAL A 10 2.53 -3.32 9.36
N ILE A 11 1.94 -2.36 10.10
CA ILE A 11 2.44 -0.98 10.15
C ILE A 11 3.88 -0.93 10.65
N ASN A 12 4.23 -1.66 11.71
CA ASN A 12 5.58 -1.66 12.25
C ASN A 12 6.61 -2.21 11.25
N ILE A 13 6.24 -3.24 10.46
CA ILE A 13 7.09 -3.80 9.42
C ILE A 13 7.28 -2.79 8.29
N LEU A 14 6.18 -2.21 7.78
CA LEU A 14 6.22 -1.21 6.71
C LEU A 14 7.04 0.03 7.14
N GLN A 15 6.83 0.52 8.37
CA GLN A 15 7.59 1.64 8.93
C GLN A 15 9.10 1.41 8.91
N LYS A 16 9.55 0.21 9.26
CA LYS A 16 10.99 -0.11 9.27
C LYS A 16 11.58 -0.31 7.88
N SER A 17 10.75 -0.63 6.88
CA SER A 17 11.22 -1.14 5.60
C SER A 17 11.14 -0.12 4.46
N ILE A 18 10.15 0.78 4.49
CA ILE A 18 9.85 1.66 3.34
C ILE A 18 9.50 3.11 3.74
N THR A 19 9.80 3.52 4.98
CA THR A 19 9.68 4.94 5.36
C THR A 19 10.77 5.75 4.68
N ASP A 20 10.41 6.95 4.22
CA ASP A 20 11.22 7.90 3.45
C ASP A 20 11.66 7.40 2.05
N GLU A 21 11.17 6.24 1.62
CA GLU A 21 11.31 5.78 0.24
C GLU A 21 10.42 6.59 -0.71
N THR A 22 10.89 6.71 -1.96
CA THR A 22 10.16 7.39 -3.04
C THR A 22 9.50 6.37 -3.95
N ILE A 23 8.21 6.53 -4.20
CA ILE A 23 7.46 5.67 -5.12
C ILE A 23 7.94 5.95 -6.54
N SER A 24 8.56 4.98 -7.21
CA SER A 24 9.02 5.14 -8.60
C SER A 24 7.90 4.96 -9.62
N GLY A 25 6.92 4.13 -9.29
CA GLY A 25 5.78 3.79 -10.13
C GLY A 25 4.78 2.97 -9.36
N VAL A 26 3.56 2.88 -9.88
CA VAL A 26 2.51 2.00 -9.38
C VAL A 26 1.94 1.25 -10.57
N ARG A 27 1.56 -0.01 -10.36
CA ARG A 27 0.87 -0.81 -11.36
C ARG A 27 -0.36 -1.46 -10.76
N VAL A 28 -1.54 -1.14 -11.29
CA VAL A 28 -2.78 -1.79 -10.89
C VAL A 28 -3.05 -2.99 -11.80
N ILE A 29 -3.01 -4.19 -11.23
CA ILE A 29 -3.24 -5.45 -11.96
C ILE A 29 -4.74 -5.81 -11.95
N TYR A 30 -5.42 -5.54 -10.83
CA TYR A 30 -6.85 -5.81 -10.67
C TYR A 30 -7.59 -4.57 -10.18
N PRO A 31 -8.27 -3.81 -11.07
CA PRO A 31 -8.95 -2.56 -10.70
C PRO A 31 -10.13 -2.73 -9.73
N GLY A 32 -10.68 -3.96 -9.59
CA GLY A 32 -11.85 -4.21 -8.75
C GLY A 32 -11.64 -4.01 -7.24
N ILE A 33 -10.40 -3.78 -6.78
CA ILE A 33 -10.11 -3.42 -5.39
C ILE A 33 -10.08 -1.90 -5.14
N LEU A 34 -10.19 -1.09 -6.19
CA LEU A 34 -10.20 0.36 -6.07
C LEU A 34 -11.57 0.86 -5.59
N HIS A 35 -11.56 1.86 -4.71
CA HIS A 35 -12.76 2.50 -4.19
C HIS A 35 -12.56 4.02 -4.27
N ASP A 36 -13.50 4.73 -4.89
CA ASP A 36 -13.47 6.19 -5.11
C ASP A 36 -12.18 6.71 -5.80
N THR A 37 -11.53 5.86 -6.62
CA THR A 37 -10.36 6.23 -7.42
C THR A 37 -10.29 5.35 -8.66
N THR A 38 -9.42 5.69 -9.62
CA THR A 38 -9.17 4.88 -10.83
C THR A 38 -7.71 4.46 -10.92
N THR A 39 -7.44 3.47 -11.79
CA THR A 39 -6.07 3.05 -12.10
C THR A 39 -5.23 4.23 -12.58
N GLU A 40 -5.78 5.03 -13.49
CA GLU A 40 -5.09 6.19 -14.06
C GLU A 40 -4.74 7.22 -12.98
N THR A 41 -5.67 7.50 -12.06
CA THR A 41 -5.39 8.41 -10.94
C THR A 41 -4.24 7.91 -10.08
N LEU A 42 -4.24 6.63 -9.69
CA LEU A 42 -3.16 6.07 -8.87
C LEU A 42 -1.81 6.08 -9.60
N GLU A 43 -1.80 5.66 -10.86
CA GLU A 43 -0.58 5.59 -11.67
C GLU A 43 -0.02 6.98 -12.04
N GLN A 44 -0.84 8.05 -11.98
CA GLN A 44 -0.38 9.42 -12.21
C GLN A 44 -0.02 10.17 -10.92
N GLU A 45 -0.78 9.97 -9.84
CA GLU A 45 -0.62 10.78 -8.63
C GLU A 45 0.42 10.21 -7.67
N LEU A 46 0.54 8.88 -7.54
CA LEU A 46 1.44 8.26 -6.56
C LEU A 46 2.93 8.31 -6.92
N PRO A 47 3.37 8.18 -8.18
CA PRO A 47 4.79 8.27 -8.50
C PRO A 47 5.41 9.59 -8.04
N HIS A 48 6.70 9.52 -7.69
CA HIS A 48 7.51 10.60 -7.15
C HIS A 48 7.11 11.11 -5.76
N GLN A 49 6.06 10.55 -5.15
CA GLN A 49 5.74 10.85 -3.76
C GLN A 49 6.64 10.08 -2.78
N VAL A 50 6.96 10.72 -1.66
CA VAL A 50 7.75 10.12 -0.58
C VAL A 50 6.83 9.60 0.51
N ILE A 51 7.05 8.36 0.98
CA ILE A 51 6.30 7.77 2.09
C ILE A 51 6.83 8.33 3.41
N LYS A 52 6.11 9.28 4.02
CA LYS A 52 6.50 9.94 5.28
C LYS A 52 6.15 9.19 6.54
N GLY A 53 5.37 8.13 6.41
CA GLY A 53 5.07 7.24 7.51
C GLY A 53 3.68 6.64 7.39
N PHE A 54 3.21 6.11 8.52
CA PHE A 54 2.03 5.27 8.56
C PHE A 54 1.18 5.63 9.77
N ARG A 55 -0.13 5.62 9.59
CA ARG A 55 -1.12 5.72 10.66
C ARG A 55 -2.12 4.59 10.53
N ARG A 56 -2.83 4.33 11.63
CA ARG A 56 -3.95 3.41 11.67
C ARG A 56 -5.20 4.14 12.13
N LYS A 57 -6.33 3.86 11.50
CA LYS A 57 -7.65 4.25 12.02
C LYS A 57 -8.56 3.03 12.00
N GLY A 58 -8.78 2.41 13.16
CA GLY A 58 -9.48 1.13 13.23
C GLY A 58 -8.78 0.06 12.39
N LYS A 59 -9.44 -0.40 11.33
CA LYS A 59 -8.97 -1.46 10.42
C LYS A 59 -8.34 -0.92 9.12
N TYR A 60 -8.24 0.41 9.00
CA TYR A 60 -7.59 1.07 7.88
C TYR A 60 -6.13 1.39 8.18
N LEU A 61 -5.26 1.07 7.22
CA LEU A 61 -3.88 1.53 7.16
C LEU A 61 -3.85 2.81 6.32
N ILE A 62 -3.14 3.82 6.80
CA ILE A 62 -3.03 5.12 6.15
C ILE A 62 -1.56 5.40 5.91
N PHE A 63 -1.15 5.41 4.66
CA PHE A 63 0.17 5.81 4.22
C PHE A 63 0.17 7.34 4.13
N LEU A 64 1.03 7.98 4.91
CA LEU A 64 1.27 9.41 4.83
C LEU A 64 2.27 9.64 3.71
N LEU A 65 1.85 10.35 2.67
CA LEU A 65 2.71 10.67 1.54
C LEU A 65 3.15 12.13 1.63
N SER A 66 4.15 12.52 0.84
CA SER A 66 4.56 13.92 0.71
C SER A 66 3.41 14.82 0.23
N LYS A 67 2.45 14.28 -0.54
CA LYS A 67 1.25 15.00 -0.96
C LYS A 67 0.00 14.12 -0.77
N GLY A 68 -0.67 14.29 0.37
CA GLY A 68 -1.92 13.59 0.67
C GLY A 68 -1.70 12.27 1.42
N SER A 69 -2.59 11.31 1.21
CA SER A 69 -2.54 10.01 1.90
C SER A 69 -3.17 8.91 1.07
N LEU A 70 -2.59 7.71 1.13
CA LEU A 70 -3.17 6.50 0.56
C LEU A 70 -3.79 5.66 1.67
N ILE A 71 -5.08 5.33 1.53
CA ILE A 71 -5.84 4.57 2.53
C ILE A 71 -6.06 3.15 2.01
N VAL A 72 -5.65 2.15 2.80
CA VAL A 72 -5.76 0.74 2.43
C VAL A 72 -6.51 -0.03 3.52
N HIS A 73 -7.41 -0.92 3.12
CA HIS A 73 -8.13 -1.82 4.00
C HIS A 73 -7.93 -3.28 3.57
N LEU A 74 -7.23 -4.08 4.40
CA LEU A 74 -6.84 -5.46 4.06
C LEU A 74 -8.00 -6.47 4.00
N ARG A 75 -9.18 -6.12 4.52
CA ARG A 75 -10.36 -6.99 4.55
C ARG A 75 -10.02 -8.34 5.22
N MET A 76 -10.29 -9.46 4.55
CA MET A 76 -10.16 -10.79 5.13
C MET A 76 -8.72 -11.32 5.06
N GLU A 77 -8.09 -11.21 3.89
CA GLU A 77 -6.83 -11.90 3.54
C GLU A 77 -5.78 -11.00 2.85
N GLY A 78 -6.04 -9.70 2.74
CA GLY A 78 -5.10 -8.77 2.12
C GLY A 78 -3.76 -8.74 2.88
N LYS A 79 -2.66 -8.75 2.13
CA LYS A 79 -1.29 -8.80 2.65
C LYS A 79 -0.40 -7.86 1.83
N PHE A 80 0.64 -7.36 2.48
CA PHE A 80 1.74 -6.67 1.81
C PHE A 80 2.95 -7.60 1.74
N TYR A 81 3.69 -7.48 0.65
CA TYR A 81 4.97 -8.15 0.46
C TYR A 81 6.00 -7.10 0.06
N ILE A 82 7.22 -7.25 0.56
CA ILE A 82 8.38 -6.45 0.15
C ILE A 82 9.32 -7.43 -0.53
N LEU A 83 9.47 -7.29 -1.83
CA LEU A 83 10.17 -8.25 -2.69
C LEU A 83 11.23 -7.52 -3.52
N PRO A 84 12.29 -8.22 -3.95
CA PRO A 84 13.20 -7.73 -4.97
C PRO A 84 12.46 -7.38 -6.27
N GLN A 85 12.99 -6.41 -7.03
CA GLN A 85 12.35 -5.92 -8.26
C GLN A 85 12.21 -7.00 -9.36
N ASP A 86 13.09 -8.00 -9.35
CA ASP A 86 13.10 -9.14 -10.28
C ASP A 86 12.22 -10.31 -9.81
N ALA A 87 11.55 -10.18 -8.67
CA ALA A 87 10.59 -11.18 -8.22
C ALA A 87 9.41 -11.26 -9.20
N GLY A 88 9.01 -12.48 -9.56
CA GLY A 88 7.83 -12.72 -10.38
C GLY A 88 6.55 -12.24 -9.68
N ILE A 89 5.56 -11.82 -10.48
CA ILE A 89 4.24 -11.44 -9.96
C ILE A 89 3.41 -12.70 -9.73
N GLU A 90 3.09 -12.99 -8.48
CA GLU A 90 2.20 -14.11 -8.13
C GLU A 90 0.74 -13.83 -8.54
N LYS A 91 -0.04 -14.90 -8.73
CA LYS A 91 -1.44 -14.87 -9.22
C LYS A 91 -2.36 -13.92 -8.45
N HIS A 92 -2.14 -13.73 -7.15
CA HIS A 92 -3.00 -12.95 -6.26
C HIS A 92 -2.41 -11.58 -5.89
N VAL A 93 -1.41 -11.11 -6.63
CA VAL A 93 -0.93 -9.73 -6.54
C VAL A 93 -1.87 -8.84 -7.35
N HIS A 94 -2.42 -7.82 -6.68
CA HIS A 94 -3.42 -6.92 -7.29
C HIS A 94 -2.89 -5.52 -7.56
N ILE A 95 -1.91 -5.05 -6.77
CA ILE A 95 -1.20 -3.78 -6.96
C ILE A 95 0.28 -4.04 -6.64
N VAL A 96 1.17 -3.41 -7.42
CA VAL A 96 2.61 -3.32 -7.20
C VAL A 96 3.00 -1.86 -7.10
#